data_AF-A0A5D0P7R4-F1
#
_entry.id   AF-A0A5D0P7R4-F1
#
_cell.length_a   1.000
_cell.length_b   1.000
_cell.length_c   1.000
_cell.angle_alpha   90.00
_cell.angle_beta   90.00
_cell.angle_gamma   90.00
#
_symmetry.space_group_name_H-M   'P 1'
#
loop_
_entity.id
_entity.type
_entity.pdbx_description
1 polymer ?
#
loop_
_entity_poly.entity_id
_entity_poly.type
_entity_poly.pdbx_seq_one_letter_code
_entity_poly.pdbx_strand_id
1 'polypeptide(L)'
;MERIFTLDEARALLPAVIEQAAELIAARADLAEIDFQRRAGGRSELGGLPELKGLQARIEEILSGWNEQGIEVKGIAPVLVDFPSLLDGASVRLCWIEGERELGWYHRTELGFAGRRPL
;
A
#
# COMPACT_ATOMS: atom_id res chain seq x y z
N MET A 1 -6.86 -7.03 18.36
CA MET A 1 -6.71 -5.62 18.79
C MET A 1 -5.93 -4.94 17.69
N GLU A 2 -6.43 -3.82 17.16
CA GLU A 2 -5.70 -3.00 16.19
C GLU A 2 -4.44 -2.42 16.85
N ARG A 3 -3.29 -2.51 16.17
CA ARG A 3 -2.04 -1.91 16.64
C ARG A 3 -2.16 -0.39 16.51
N ILE A 4 -1.91 0.34 17.60
CA ILE A 4 -1.81 1.79 17.61
C ILE A 4 -0.34 2.17 17.53
N PHE A 5 0.03 2.94 16.51
CA PHE A 5 1.39 3.39 16.24
C PHE A 5 1.63 4.76 16.83
N THR A 6 2.83 4.98 17.33
CA THR A 6 3.41 6.32 17.47
C THR A 6 3.89 6.84 16.11
N LEU A 7 4.09 8.16 16.00
CA LEU A 7 4.63 8.77 14.78
C LEU A 7 6.01 8.22 14.43
N ASP A 8 6.86 8.00 15.43
CA ASP A 8 8.22 7.49 15.24
C ASP A 8 8.22 6.04 14.76
N GLU A 9 7.35 5.17 15.30
CA GLU A 9 7.20 3.80 14.80
C GLU A 9 6.71 3.77 13.35
N ALA A 10 5.72 4.59 13.01
CA ALA A 10 5.20 4.65 11.64
C ALA A 10 6.27 5.18 10.67
N ARG A 11 7.04 6.20 11.05
CA ARG A 11 8.18 6.71 10.28
C ARG A 11 9.30 5.67 10.12
N ALA A 12 9.56 4.86 11.14
CA ALA A 12 10.56 3.80 11.06
C ALA A 12 10.18 2.68 10.09
N LEU A 13 8.88 2.41 9.91
CA LEU A 13 8.38 1.42 8.94
C LEU A 13 8.28 1.97 7.51
N LEU A 14 8.10 3.29 7.36
CA LEU A 14 7.84 3.90 6.07
C LEU A 14 8.88 3.56 4.97
N PRO A 15 10.20 3.52 5.22
CA PRO A 15 11.17 3.16 4.18
C PRO A 15 10.89 1.79 3.54
N ALA A 16 10.56 0.78 4.36
CA ALA A 16 10.21 -0.55 3.86
C ALA A 16 8.86 -0.53 3.11
N VAL A 17 7.88 0.23 3.61
CA VAL A 17 6.60 0.42 2.91
C VAL A 17 6.80 1.05 1.53
N ILE A 18 7.68 2.05 1.40
CA ILE A 18 7.98 2.70 0.12
C ILE A 18 8.61 1.70 -0.86
N GLU A 19 9.59 0.92 -0.42
CA GLU A 19 10.25 -0.10 -1.24
C GLU A 19 9.25 -1.17 -1.72
N GLN A 20 8.45 -1.70 -0.80
CA GLN A 20 7.43 -2.71 -1.09
C GLN A 20 6.29 -2.14 -1.95
N ALA A 21 5.92 -0.86 -1.79
CA ALA A 21 4.96 -0.20 -2.64
C ALA A 21 5.47 -0.09 -4.08
N ALA A 22 6.75 0.27 -4.27
CA ALA A 22 7.36 0.31 -5.59
C ALA A 22 7.36 -1.07 -6.27
N GLU A 23 7.65 -2.12 -5.52
CA GLU A 23 7.55 -3.50 -6.00
C GLU A 23 6.10 -3.87 -6.38
N LEU A 24 5.13 -3.54 -5.53
CA LEU A 24 3.71 -3.78 -5.79
C LEU A 24 3.25 -3.06 -7.08
N ILE A 25 3.69 -1.81 -7.28
CA ILE A 25 3.36 -1.01 -8.46
C ILE A 25 3.91 -1.67 -9.73
N ALA A 26 5.18 -2.10 -9.70
CA ALA A 26 5.81 -2.82 -10.81
C ALA A 26 5.07 -4.14 -11.11
N ALA A 27 4.82 -4.95 -10.08
CA ALA A 27 4.12 -6.22 -10.21
C ALA A 27 2.70 -6.06 -10.79
N ARG A 28 1.99 -4.98 -10.40
CA ARG A 28 0.68 -4.64 -10.96
C ARG A 28 0.76 -4.26 -12.44
N ALA A 29 1.80 -3.53 -12.85
CA ALA A 29 1.99 -3.14 -14.24
C ALA A 29 2.24 -4.39 -15.11
N ASP A 30 3.16 -5.25 -14.70
CA ASP A 30 3.47 -6.50 -15.40
C ASP A 30 2.26 -7.43 -15.48
N LEU A 31 1.52 -7.57 -14.38
CA LEU A 31 0.29 -8.36 -14.34
C LEU A 31 -0.75 -7.83 -15.33
N ALA A 32 -0.93 -6.51 -15.41
CA ALA A 32 -1.87 -5.89 -16.33
C ALA A 32 -1.49 -6.13 -17.80
N GLU A 33 -0.19 -6.09 -18.11
CA GLU A 33 0.31 -6.40 -19.46
C GLU A 33 0.05 -7.87 -19.84
N ILE A 34 0.43 -8.82 -18.97
CA ILE A 34 0.25 -10.25 -19.24
C ILE A 34 -1.23 -10.57 -19.41
N ASP A 35 -2.09 -10.05 -18.53
CA ASP A 35 -3.53 -10.31 -18.61
C ASP A 35 -4.17 -9.68 -19.87
N PHE A 36 -3.72 -8.49 -20.28
CA PHE A 36 -4.15 -7.87 -21.53
C PHE A 36 -3.78 -8.73 -22.74
N GLN A 37 -2.50 -9.11 -22.88
CA GLN A 37 -2.04 -9.92 -24.01
C GLN A 37 -2.77 -11.25 -24.08
N ARG A 38 -2.98 -11.90 -22.93
CA ARG A 38 -3.70 -13.18 -22.84
C ARG A 38 -5.15 -13.06 -23.30
N ARG A 39 -5.86 -11.98 -22.89
CA ARG A 39 -7.24 -11.72 -23.33
C ARG A 39 -7.35 -11.39 -24.81
N ALA A 40 -6.33 -10.73 -25.36
CA ALA A 40 -6.23 -10.43 -26.78
C ALA A 40 -5.80 -11.64 -27.65
N GLY A 41 -5.51 -12.79 -27.04
CA GLY A 41 -5.01 -13.97 -27.74
C GLY A 41 -3.53 -13.88 -28.15
N GLY A 42 -2.81 -12.87 -27.64
CA GLY A 42 -1.38 -12.66 -27.83
C GLY A 42 -0.52 -13.36 -26.78
N ARG A 43 0.78 -13.06 -26.78
CA ARG A 43 1.77 -13.51 -25.80
C ARG A 43 2.50 -12.28 -25.28
N SER A 44 2.70 -12.17 -23.96
CA SER A 44 3.57 -11.15 -23.37
C SER A 44 5.00 -11.67 -23.29
N GLU A 45 5.97 -10.78 -23.43
CA GLU A 45 7.38 -11.09 -23.18
C GLU A 45 7.65 -11.32 -21.68
N LEU A 46 6.76 -10.84 -20.81
CA LEU A 46 6.78 -11.02 -19.36
C LEU A 46 6.21 -12.39 -18.93
N GLY A 47 5.71 -13.20 -19.87
CA GLY A 47 5.24 -14.56 -19.61
C GLY A 47 3.74 -14.79 -19.84
N GLY A 48 3.17 -15.73 -19.09
CA GLY A 48 1.79 -16.20 -19.23
C GLY A 48 1.12 -16.50 -17.90
N LEU A 49 0.28 -17.55 -17.85
CA LEU A 49 -0.47 -17.91 -16.65
C LEU A 49 0.40 -18.16 -15.40
N PRO A 50 1.56 -18.84 -15.49
CA PRO A 50 2.43 -19.04 -14.34
C PRO A 50 2.95 -17.73 -13.75
N GLU A 51 3.47 -16.83 -14.59
CA GLU A 51 4.02 -15.54 -14.18
C GLU A 51 2.92 -14.64 -13.61
N LEU A 52 1.75 -14.61 -14.26
CA LEU A 52 0.58 -13.91 -13.74
C LEU A 52 0.21 -14.40 -12.33
N LYS A 53 0.24 -15.71 -12.09
CA LYS A 53 -0.04 -16.28 -10.76
C LYS A 53 1.05 -15.96 -9.75
N GLY A 54 2.32 -15.94 -10.15
CA GLY A 54 3.43 -15.52 -9.31
C GLY A 54 3.29 -14.05 -8.87
N LEU A 55 2.99 -13.15 -9.80
CA LEU A 55 2.76 -11.73 -9.52
C LEU A 55 1.56 -11.52 -8.60
N GLN A 56 0.46 -12.26 -8.81
CA GLN A 56 -0.70 -12.23 -7.90
C GLN A 56 -0.31 -12.64 -6.48
N ALA A 57 0.43 -13.73 -6.33
CA ALA A 57 0.89 -14.19 -5.03
C ALA A 57 1.83 -13.19 -4.36
N ARG A 58 2.71 -12.55 -5.13
CA ARG A 58 3.64 -11.55 -4.60
C ARG A 58 2.93 -10.29 -4.11
N ILE A 59 1.94 -9.81 -4.86
CA ILE A 59 1.10 -8.68 -4.42
C ILE A 59 0.38 -9.05 -3.12
N GLU A 60 -0.23 -10.23 -3.05
CA GLU A 60 -0.93 -10.69 -1.84
C GLU A 60 0.01 -10.77 -0.64
N GLU A 61 1.24 -11.29 -0.80
CA GLU A 61 2.26 -11.37 0.24
C GLU A 61 2.65 -10.00 0.81
N ILE A 62 2.81 -9.00 -0.07
CA ILE A 62 3.11 -7.62 0.37
C ILE A 62 1.92 -7.07 1.18
N LEU A 63 0.70 -7.22 0.67
CA LEU A 63 -0.51 -6.71 1.32
C LEU A 63 -0.78 -7.41 2.66
N SER A 64 -0.61 -8.73 2.73
CA SER A 64 -0.78 -9.49 3.96
C SER A 64 0.29 -9.11 4.97
N GLY A 65 1.55 -8.96 4.54
CA GLY A 65 2.66 -8.53 5.40
C GLY A 65 2.47 -7.13 6.00
N TRP A 66 1.84 -6.20 5.28
CA TRP A 66 1.44 -4.90 5.83
C TRP A 66 0.31 -5.04 6.85
N ASN A 67 -0.75 -5.78 6.51
CA ASN A 67 -1.88 -6.00 7.42
C ASN A 67 -1.45 -6.70 8.72
N GLU A 68 -0.55 -7.69 8.64
CA GLU A 68 0.02 -8.39 9.81
C GLU A 68 0.82 -7.46 10.72
N GLN A 69 1.47 -6.44 10.16
CA GLN A 69 2.14 -5.40 10.92
C GLN A 69 1.18 -4.37 11.54
N GLY A 70 -0.11 -4.42 11.19
CA GLY A 70 -1.15 -3.49 11.62
C GLY A 70 -1.33 -2.28 10.71
N ILE A 71 -0.69 -2.27 9.53
CA ILE A 71 -0.83 -1.21 8.53
C ILE A 71 -2.13 -1.46 7.76
N GLU A 72 -2.97 -0.43 7.62
CA GLU A 72 -4.24 -0.55 6.92
C GLU A 72 -4.08 -0.17 5.45
N VAL A 73 -4.30 -1.13 4.55
CA VAL A 73 -4.28 -0.88 3.11
C VAL A 73 -5.62 -0.26 2.69
N LYS A 74 -5.60 0.97 2.16
CA LYS A 74 -6.80 1.68 1.69
C LYS A 74 -6.92 1.72 0.18
N GLY A 75 -5.81 1.58 -0.52
CA GLY A 75 -5.75 1.55 -1.97
C GLY A 75 -4.44 0.93 -2.45
N ILE A 76 -4.48 0.33 -3.63
CA ILE A 76 -3.30 -0.24 -4.28
C ILE A 76 -3.05 0.41 -5.64
N ALA A 77 -3.90 1.35 -6.07
CA ALA A 77 -3.88 2.06 -7.35
C ALA A 77 -4.61 3.42 -7.25
N PRO A 78 -4.00 4.47 -6.66
CA PRO A 78 -2.63 4.54 -6.13
C PRO A 78 -2.45 3.74 -4.84
N VAL A 79 -1.21 3.42 -4.49
CA VAL A 79 -0.92 2.83 -3.18
C VAL A 79 -1.22 3.85 -2.09
N LEU A 80 -2.10 3.49 -1.17
CA LEU A 80 -2.52 4.32 -0.05
C LEU A 80 -2.59 3.44 1.20
N VAL A 81 -1.83 3.81 2.22
CA VAL A 81 -1.81 3.10 3.50
C VAL A 81 -1.97 4.05 4.67
N ASP A 82 -2.59 3.53 5.71
CA ASP A 82 -2.85 4.24 6.95
C ASP A 82 -2.22 3.49 8.13
N PHE A 83 -1.59 4.24 9.03
CA PHE A 83 -1.12 3.74 10.33
C PHE A 83 -2.11 4.21 11.40
N PRO A 84 -2.86 3.31 12.06
CA PRO A 84 -3.71 3.66 13.19
C PRO A 84 -2.92 4.36 14.30
N SER A 85 -3.37 5.52 14.75
CA SER A 85 -2.63 6.31 15.75
C SER A 85 -3.55 7.14 16.65
N LEU A 86 -2.95 7.81 17.63
CA LEU A 86 -3.59 8.77 18.51
C LEU A 86 -2.84 10.11 18.43
N LEU A 87 -3.57 11.19 18.20
CA LEU A 87 -3.04 12.56 18.25
C LEU A 87 -3.89 13.37 19.23
N ASP A 88 -3.27 13.89 20.28
CA ASP A 88 -3.94 14.61 21.38
C ASP A 88 -5.15 13.85 21.98
N GLY A 89 -5.03 12.52 22.06
CA GLY A 89 -6.10 11.63 22.57
C GLY A 89 -7.22 11.33 21.57
N ALA A 90 -7.19 11.90 20.36
CA ALA A 90 -8.13 11.60 19.29
C ALA A 90 -7.62 10.47 18.38
N SER A 91 -8.51 9.58 17.96
CA SER A 91 -8.20 8.56 16.96
C SER A 91 -7.95 9.18 15.59
N VAL A 92 -6.80 8.86 15.02
CA VAL A 92 -6.38 9.30 13.69
C VAL A 92 -5.78 8.15 12.90
N ARG A 93 -5.53 8.42 11.62
CA ARG A 93 -4.67 7.63 10.76
C ARG A 93 -3.54 8.53 10.25
N LEU A 94 -2.29 8.14 10.51
CA LEU A 94 -1.15 8.73 9.82
C LEU A 94 -1.15 8.12 8.42
N CYS A 95 -1.31 8.92 7.39
CA CYS A 95 -1.59 8.41 6.05
C CYS A 95 -0.46 8.77 5.08
N TRP A 96 -0.08 7.79 4.26
CA TRP A 96 0.91 7.93 3.20
C TRP A 96 0.31 7.47 1.88
N ILE A 97 0.48 8.28 0.84
CA ILE A 97 0.09 7.94 -0.52
C ILE A 97 1.31 7.88 -1.42
N GLU A 98 1.26 6.99 -2.41
CA GLU A 98 2.24 6.85 -3.48
C GLU A 98 2.72 8.22 -4.02
N GLY A 99 4.04 8.39 -4.09
CA GLY A 99 4.69 9.63 -4.54
C GLY A 99 5.17 10.53 -3.40
N GLU A 100 4.72 10.30 -2.16
CA GLU A 100 5.23 11.04 -1.00
C GLU A 100 6.55 10.49 -0.47
N ARG A 101 7.43 11.40 -0.05
CA ARG A 101 8.77 11.04 0.44
C ARG A 101 8.83 10.77 1.94
N GLU A 102 7.85 11.22 2.69
CA GLU A 102 7.82 11.16 4.15
C GLU A 102 6.40 11.02 4.69
N LEU A 103 6.28 10.61 5.95
CA LEU A 103 5.00 10.57 6.67
C LEU A 103 4.71 11.96 7.24
N GLY A 104 4.13 12.82 6.40
CA GLY A 104 3.88 14.24 6.70
C GLY A 104 2.42 14.59 6.97
N TRP A 105 1.51 13.62 7.00
CA TRP A 105 0.09 13.88 7.08
C TRP A 105 -0.67 12.87 7.92
N TYR A 106 -1.82 13.31 8.40
CA TYR A 106 -2.80 12.47 9.07
C TYR A 106 -4.21 12.86 8.65
N HIS A 107 -5.18 12.00 8.95
CA HIS A 107 -6.59 12.39 8.99
C HIS A 107 -7.26 11.83 10.23
N ARG A 108 -8.35 12.47 10.68
CA ARG A 108 -9.19 11.91 11.74
C ARG A 108 -9.92 10.68 11.21
N THR A 109 -10.11 9.68 12.06
CA THR A 109 -10.73 8.41 11.66
C THR A 109 -12.13 8.61 11.07
N GLU A 110 -12.92 9.53 11.61
CA GLU A 110 -14.29 9.79 11.14
C GLU A 110 -14.40 10.64 9.87
N LEU A 111 -13.32 11.33 9.48
CA LEU A 111 -13.29 12.17 8.27
C LEU A 111 -12.74 11.43 7.05
N GLY A 112 -11.99 10.36 7.28
CA GLY A 112 -11.28 9.63 6.23
C GLY A 112 -10.24 10.47 5.50
N PHE A 113 -9.64 9.89 4.45
CA PHE A 113 -8.54 10.50 3.71
C PHE A 113 -8.86 11.89 3.13
N ALA A 114 -10.13 12.19 2.80
CA ALA A 114 -10.52 13.52 2.32
C ALA A 114 -10.31 14.64 3.37
N GLY A 115 -10.27 14.29 4.66
CA GLY A 115 -10.05 15.20 5.77
C GLY A 115 -8.57 15.39 6.17
N ARG A 116 -7.64 15.10 5.26
CA ARG A 116 -6.19 15.10 5.52
C ARG A 116 -5.67 16.46 5.98
N ARG A 117 -4.75 16.44 6.94
CA ARG A 117 -4.07 17.59 7.54
C ARG A 117 -2.57 17.30 7.69
N PRO A 118 -1.71 18.32 7.57
CA PRO A 118 -0.28 18.14 7.80
C PRO A 118 -0.03 17.80 9.28
N LEU A 119 0.99 16.97 9.53
CA LEU A 119 1.51 16.65 10.85
C LEU A 119 2.41 17.76 11.40
#